data_AF-A0A955AYB7-F1
#
_entry.id   AF-A0A955AYB7-F1
#
_cell.length_a   1.000
_cell.length_b   1.000
_cell.length_c   1.000
_cell.angle_alpha   90.00
_cell.angle_beta   90.00
_cell.angle_gamma   90.00
#
_symmetry.space_group_name_H-M   'P 1'
#
loop_
_entity.id
_entity.type
_entity.pdbx_description
1 polymer ?
#
loop_
_entity_poly.entity_id
_entity_poly.type
_entity_poly.pdbx_seq_one_letter_code
_entity_poly.pdbx_strand_id
1 'polypeptide(L)'
;LTKVLDVLEPLRSEITIYSGLSHPAVRRVHGHSNADQYLTGADTKGHGPYQNSISLDQVYAEHTGRFTRHASLVMSTNGGVGGPRGAQTQSFNREGRPIPAMNKPKQIFDMLFVTSGKEAAAKLERSRSALDLLHANTQSLSRQLSTHDQQTLKQYLDAVR
;
A
#
# COMPACT_ATOMS: atom_id res chain seq x y z
N LEU A 1 28.04 -3.99 -25.21
CA LEU A 1 27.07 -3.81 -24.12
C LEU A 1 27.34 -2.44 -23.45
N THR A 2 26.64 -2.04 -22.39
CA THR A 2 27.20 -0.98 -21.53
C THR A 2 28.47 -1.51 -20.88
N LYS A 3 29.43 -0.64 -20.56
CA LYS A 3 30.75 -0.99 -19.99
C LYS A 3 30.67 -1.93 -18.77
N VAL A 4 29.59 -1.86 -18.01
CA VAL A 4 29.35 -2.68 -16.81
C VAL A 4 29.08 -4.15 -17.13
N LEU A 5 28.68 -4.45 -18.37
CA LEU A 5 28.31 -5.79 -18.80
C LEU A 5 29.37 -6.43 -19.70
N ASP A 6 30.54 -5.81 -19.90
CA ASP A 6 31.61 -6.35 -20.75
C ASP A 6 32.09 -7.73 -20.27
N VAL A 7 32.00 -8.00 -18.97
CA VAL A 7 32.29 -9.32 -18.37
C VAL A 7 31.37 -10.44 -18.87
N LEU A 8 30.22 -10.10 -19.47
CA LEU A 8 29.25 -11.04 -20.01
C LEU A 8 29.41 -11.31 -21.51
N GLU A 9 30.38 -10.67 -22.18
CA GLU A 9 30.61 -10.85 -23.61
C GLU A 9 30.79 -12.33 -24.03
N PRO A 10 31.50 -13.19 -23.26
CA PRO A 10 31.61 -14.61 -23.61
C PRO A 10 30.26 -15.36 -23.64
N LEU A 11 29.24 -14.85 -22.93
CA LEU A 11 27.91 -15.45 -22.83
C LEU A 11 26.88 -14.72 -23.70
N ARG A 12 27.32 -13.87 -24.65
CA ARG A 12 26.43 -12.99 -25.42
C ARG A 12 25.29 -13.73 -26.13
N SER A 13 25.53 -14.94 -26.63
CA SER A 13 24.54 -15.78 -27.31
C SER A 13 23.58 -16.51 -26.37
N GLU A 14 23.86 -16.50 -25.06
CA GLU A 14 23.11 -17.23 -24.03
C GLU A 14 22.26 -16.32 -23.15
N ILE A 15 22.35 -14.99 -23.34
CA ILE A 15 21.65 -14.00 -22.52
C ILE A 15 20.72 -13.12 -23.36
N THR A 16 19.59 -12.75 -22.75
CA THR A 16 18.69 -11.72 -23.28
C THR A 16 18.70 -10.52 -22.34
N ILE A 17 18.97 -9.33 -22.87
CA ILE A 17 18.96 -8.09 -22.09
C ILE A 17 17.63 -7.39 -22.31
N TYR A 18 16.84 -7.30 -21.24
CA TYR A 18 15.64 -6.46 -21.21
C TYR A 18 16.01 -5.03 -20.83
N SER A 19 15.45 -4.07 -21.54
CA SER A 19 15.63 -2.64 -21.27
C SER A 19 14.28 -1.93 -21.25
N GLY A 20 14.25 -0.66 -20.82
CA GLY A 20 13.00 0.12 -20.76
C GLY A 20 12.12 -0.15 -19.54
N LEU A 21 12.56 -0.97 -18.58
CA LEU A 21 11.81 -1.30 -17.35
C LEU A 21 11.83 -0.19 -16.28
N SER A 22 12.40 0.98 -16.60
CA SER A 22 12.51 2.10 -15.67
C SER A 22 11.43 3.14 -15.93
N HIS A 23 10.61 3.44 -14.92
CA HIS A 23 9.66 4.55 -14.94
C HIS A 23 10.39 5.90 -15.07
N PRO A 24 10.14 6.68 -16.14
CA PRO A 24 10.85 7.95 -16.37
C PRO A 24 10.65 8.99 -15.25
N ALA A 25 9.44 9.04 -14.68
CA ALA A 25 9.09 9.88 -13.54
C ALA A 25 9.97 9.60 -12.30
N VAL A 26 10.26 8.34 -12.07
CA VAL A 26 10.97 7.84 -10.88
C VAL A 26 12.48 8.11 -10.94
N ARG A 27 13.06 8.31 -12.14
CA ARG A 27 14.51 8.51 -12.32
C ARG A 27 15.06 9.75 -11.60
N ARG A 28 14.19 10.69 -11.21
CA ARG A 28 14.54 11.93 -10.53
C ARG A 28 14.33 11.87 -9.01
N VAL A 29 13.72 10.80 -8.51
CA VAL A 29 13.48 10.58 -7.08
C VAL A 29 14.72 9.94 -6.47
N HIS A 30 15.08 10.36 -5.25
CA HIS A 30 16.24 9.84 -4.55
C HIS A 30 16.13 8.31 -4.34
N GLY A 31 17.21 7.58 -4.62
CA GLY A 31 17.21 6.10 -4.63
C GLY A 31 16.90 5.43 -3.29
N HIS A 32 17.04 6.14 -2.17
CA HIS A 32 16.67 5.66 -0.84
C HIS A 32 15.25 6.09 -0.39
N SER A 33 14.50 6.77 -1.25
CA SER A 33 13.18 7.34 -0.96
C SER A 33 12.14 6.89 -2.00
N ASN A 34 12.25 5.63 -2.44
CA ASN A 34 11.54 5.09 -3.60
C ASN A 34 10.63 3.90 -3.29
N ALA A 35 10.47 3.49 -2.03
CA ALA A 35 9.60 2.37 -1.68
C ALA A 35 8.17 2.59 -2.20
N ASP A 36 7.65 3.80 -1.96
CA ASP A 36 6.28 4.23 -2.28
C ASP A 36 5.88 4.13 -3.76
N GLN A 37 6.85 4.06 -4.67
CA GLN A 37 6.62 4.14 -6.13
C GLN A 37 6.78 2.80 -6.84
N TYR A 38 7.08 1.71 -6.12
CA TYR A 38 7.40 0.42 -6.73
C TYR A 38 6.25 -0.13 -7.59
N LEU A 39 5.01 -0.10 -7.08
CA LEU A 39 3.83 -0.57 -7.83
C LEU A 39 3.02 0.56 -8.47
N THR A 40 3.34 1.82 -8.22
CA THR A 40 2.57 2.97 -8.71
C THR A 40 3.23 3.68 -9.89
N GLY A 41 4.58 3.67 -9.94
CA GLY A 41 5.35 4.43 -10.93
C GLY A 41 5.21 5.95 -10.83
N ALA A 42 4.61 6.47 -9.75
CA ALA A 42 4.33 7.89 -9.57
C ALA A 42 5.59 8.73 -9.31
N ASP A 43 5.58 9.99 -9.77
CA ASP A 43 6.57 10.98 -9.36
C ASP A 43 6.25 11.49 -7.95
N THR A 44 6.71 10.76 -6.93
CA THR A 44 6.52 11.13 -5.51
C THR A 44 7.37 12.33 -5.10
N LYS A 45 8.26 12.81 -5.99
CA LYS A 45 9.30 13.82 -5.76
C LYS A 45 10.27 13.42 -4.65
N GLY A 46 11.46 14.02 -4.63
CA GLY A 46 12.40 13.82 -3.53
C GLY A 46 12.06 14.61 -2.25
N HIS A 47 11.26 15.67 -2.37
CA HIS A 47 10.97 16.64 -1.31
C HIS A 47 9.70 17.43 -1.64
N GLY A 48 9.17 18.14 -0.64
CA GLY A 48 7.96 18.96 -0.79
C GLY A 48 6.68 18.12 -0.86
N PRO A 49 5.61 18.68 -1.46
CA PRO A 49 4.30 18.04 -1.53
C PRO A 49 4.40 16.62 -2.08
N TYR A 50 3.87 15.67 -1.32
CA TYR A 50 3.85 14.27 -1.67
C TYR A 50 2.54 13.93 -2.37
N GLN A 51 2.64 13.24 -3.51
CA GLN A 51 1.50 12.71 -4.24
C GLN A 51 1.88 11.37 -4.84
N ASN A 52 0.96 10.42 -4.81
CA ASN A 52 1.12 9.10 -5.40
C ASN A 52 -0.07 8.78 -6.32
N SER A 53 -0.06 7.62 -6.94
CA SER A 53 -1.16 7.11 -7.77
C SER A 53 -1.58 5.72 -7.32
N ILE A 54 -2.65 5.20 -7.93
CA ILE A 54 -3.06 3.81 -7.74
C ILE A 54 -1.90 2.85 -8.04
N SER A 55 -1.77 1.81 -7.23
CA SER A 55 -0.79 0.76 -7.45
C SER A 55 -1.35 -0.35 -8.36
N LEU A 56 -0.46 -1.02 -9.09
CA LEU A 56 -0.81 -2.06 -10.05
C LEU A 56 -1.60 -3.22 -9.41
N ASP A 57 -1.26 -3.61 -8.18
CA ASP A 57 -1.99 -4.65 -7.45
C ASP A 57 -3.44 -4.24 -7.14
N GLN A 58 -3.70 -2.94 -6.92
CA GLN A 58 -5.04 -2.43 -6.69
C GLN A 58 -5.83 -2.30 -7.99
N VAL A 59 -5.18 -1.89 -9.09
CA VAL A 59 -5.79 -1.96 -10.43
C VAL A 59 -6.20 -3.41 -10.76
N TYR A 60 -5.33 -4.37 -10.45
CA TYR A 60 -5.63 -5.78 -10.64
C TYR A 60 -6.78 -6.26 -9.73
N ALA A 61 -6.76 -5.88 -8.46
CA ALA A 61 -7.81 -6.21 -7.50
C ALA A 61 -9.20 -5.69 -7.92
N GLU A 62 -9.28 -4.51 -8.53
CA GLU A 62 -10.54 -3.97 -9.07
C GLU A 62 -11.11 -4.83 -10.20
N HIS A 63 -10.25 -5.47 -11.00
CA HIS A 63 -10.65 -6.31 -12.12
C HIS A 63 -10.99 -7.73 -11.69
N THR A 64 -10.14 -8.35 -10.86
CA THR A 64 -10.25 -9.77 -10.53
C THR A 64 -10.89 -10.05 -9.18
N GLY A 65 -11.04 -9.04 -8.32
CA GLY A 65 -11.43 -9.22 -6.93
C GLY A 65 -12.79 -9.91 -6.74
N ARG A 66 -13.69 -9.79 -7.73
CA ARG A 66 -15.01 -10.45 -7.74
C ARG A 66 -14.92 -11.98 -7.89
N PHE A 67 -13.79 -12.50 -8.37
CA PHE A 67 -13.54 -13.94 -8.56
C PHE A 67 -12.77 -14.57 -7.41
N THR A 68 -12.42 -13.78 -6.39
CA THR A 68 -11.60 -14.20 -5.24
C THR A 68 -12.33 -13.90 -3.93
N ARG A 69 -12.12 -14.73 -2.89
CA ARG A 69 -12.68 -14.47 -1.56
C ARG A 69 -12.19 -13.13 -0.98
N HIS A 70 -10.94 -12.77 -1.23
CA HIS A 70 -10.33 -11.51 -0.84
C HIS A 70 -9.80 -10.82 -2.09
N ALA A 71 -10.34 -9.64 -2.41
CA ALA A 71 -9.95 -8.90 -3.61
C ALA A 71 -8.47 -8.47 -3.61
N SER A 72 -7.92 -8.22 -2.43
CA SER A 72 -6.50 -7.88 -2.23
C SER A 72 -6.03 -8.38 -0.86
N LEU A 73 -4.76 -8.78 -0.79
CA LEU A 73 -4.06 -9.16 0.44
C LEU A 73 -2.84 -8.25 0.61
N VAL A 74 -3.07 -7.08 1.20
CA VAL A 74 -2.00 -6.10 1.45
C VAL A 74 -1.19 -6.53 2.66
N MET A 75 0.08 -6.85 2.45
CA MET A 75 0.97 -7.39 3.48
C MET A 75 2.35 -6.75 3.44
N SER A 76 3.01 -6.68 4.60
CA SER A 76 4.40 -6.23 4.73
C SER A 76 5.05 -6.77 5.99
N THR A 77 6.35 -6.56 6.14
CA THR A 77 7.11 -6.97 7.34
C THR A 77 6.78 -6.09 8.55
N ASN A 78 6.69 -4.77 8.34
CA ASN A 78 6.51 -3.80 9.43
C ASN A 78 5.03 -3.52 9.75
N GLY A 79 4.12 -3.79 8.81
CA GLY A 79 2.69 -3.50 8.92
C GLY A 79 2.37 -2.01 8.81
N GLY A 80 1.07 -1.69 8.72
CA GLY A 80 0.61 -0.31 8.59
C GLY A 80 1.01 0.34 7.26
N VAL A 81 1.06 1.68 7.25
CA VAL A 81 1.31 2.48 6.03
C VAL A 81 2.73 3.06 5.97
N GLY A 82 3.39 3.26 7.12
CA GLY A 82 4.63 4.05 7.18
C GLY A 82 4.39 5.55 7.03
N GLY A 83 5.42 6.27 6.57
CA GLY A 83 5.32 7.70 6.26
C GLY A 83 5.59 7.98 4.77
N PRO A 84 5.29 9.19 4.26
CA PRO A 84 5.64 9.57 2.90
C PRO A 84 7.13 9.38 2.63
N ARG A 85 7.48 8.71 1.53
CA ARG A 85 8.85 8.34 1.12
C ARG A 85 9.55 7.34 2.05
N GLY A 86 8.75 6.70 2.90
CA GLY A 86 9.14 5.63 3.81
C GLY A 86 7.96 4.69 4.03
N ALA A 87 7.22 4.40 2.95
CA ALA A 87 6.04 3.55 3.02
C ALA A 87 6.41 2.14 3.51
N GLN A 88 5.57 1.61 4.38
CA GLN A 88 5.64 0.24 4.87
C GLN A 88 4.62 -0.66 4.18
N THR A 89 4.04 -0.16 3.07
CA THR A 89 3.09 -0.86 2.20
C THR A 89 3.48 -0.57 0.75
N GLN A 90 3.13 -1.50 -0.14
CA GLN A 90 3.30 -1.31 -1.59
C GLN A 90 1.97 -0.99 -2.29
N SER A 91 0.87 -1.05 -1.56
CA SER A 91 -0.48 -0.91 -2.12
C SER A 91 -1.00 0.50 -1.89
N PHE A 92 -1.45 1.14 -2.96
CA PHE A 92 -2.00 2.50 -2.96
C PHE A 92 -3.33 2.50 -3.69
N ASN A 93 -4.33 3.13 -3.08
CA ASN A 93 -5.68 3.19 -3.63
C ASN A 93 -5.79 4.16 -4.82
N ARG A 94 -6.99 4.31 -5.39
CA ARG A 94 -7.22 5.16 -6.57
C ARG A 94 -6.83 6.63 -6.37
N GLU A 95 -6.90 7.13 -5.15
CA GLU A 95 -6.50 8.49 -4.77
C GLU A 95 -5.01 8.62 -4.45
N GLY A 96 -4.22 7.55 -4.59
CA GLY A 96 -2.79 7.54 -4.26
C GLY A 96 -2.53 7.52 -2.76
N ARG A 97 -3.47 7.06 -1.94
CA ARG A 97 -3.30 6.91 -0.49
C ARG A 97 -2.79 5.51 -0.17
N PRO A 98 -1.80 5.38 0.74
CA PRO A 98 -1.27 4.08 1.11
C PRO A 98 -2.32 3.25 1.85
N ILE A 99 -2.42 1.97 1.52
CA ILE A 99 -3.32 1.02 2.15
C ILE A 99 -2.57 0.31 3.29
N PRO A 100 -3.10 0.30 4.53
CA PRO A 100 -2.42 -0.35 5.66
C PRO A 100 -2.13 -1.83 5.42
N ALA A 101 -0.86 -2.21 5.53
CA ALA A 101 -0.42 -3.58 5.35
C ALA A 101 -0.59 -4.44 6.61
N MET A 102 -0.98 -5.69 6.43
CA MET A 102 -0.99 -6.69 7.49
C MET A 102 0.42 -7.29 7.69
N ASN A 103 0.80 -7.52 8.94
CA ASN A 103 2.09 -8.14 9.27
C ASN A 103 2.01 -9.21 10.37
N LYS A 104 0.80 -9.59 10.81
CA LYS A 104 0.59 -10.59 11.88
C LYS A 104 0.21 -11.94 11.26
N PRO A 105 1.15 -12.92 11.15
CA PRO A 105 0.89 -14.16 10.41
C PRO A 105 -0.32 -14.94 10.91
N LYS A 106 -0.52 -15.02 12.23
CA LYS A 106 -1.71 -15.66 12.79
C LYS A 106 -3.01 -15.00 12.33
N GLN A 107 -3.08 -13.67 12.32
CA GLN A 107 -4.29 -12.96 11.89
C GLN A 107 -4.57 -13.17 10.40
N ILE A 108 -3.51 -13.17 9.58
CA ILE A 108 -3.59 -13.44 8.14
C ILE A 108 -4.06 -14.87 7.90
N PHE A 109 -3.46 -15.85 8.58
CA PHE A 109 -3.86 -17.26 8.50
C PHE A 109 -5.32 -17.46 8.92
N ASP A 110 -5.71 -16.88 10.05
CA ASP A 110 -7.08 -16.98 10.54
C ASP A 110 -8.07 -16.38 9.53
N MET A 111 -7.73 -15.25 8.90
CA MET A 111 -8.55 -14.65 7.85
C MET A 111 -8.68 -15.52 6.60
N LEU A 112 -7.58 -16.16 6.17
CA LEU A 112 -7.56 -17.01 4.97
C LEU A 112 -8.25 -18.36 5.17
N PHE A 113 -8.12 -18.97 6.35
CA PHE A 113 -8.44 -20.39 6.55
C PHE A 113 -9.48 -20.67 7.63
N VAL A 114 -9.76 -19.75 8.57
CA VAL A 114 -10.79 -20.02 9.58
C VAL A 114 -12.17 -19.83 8.96
N THR A 115 -12.92 -20.94 8.93
CA THR A 115 -14.31 -21.00 8.47
C THR A 115 -15.21 -20.14 9.36
N SER A 116 -16.16 -19.46 8.72
CA SER A 116 -17.20 -18.67 9.37
C SER A 116 -18.15 -19.54 10.20
N GLY A 117 -17.75 -19.87 11.43
CA GLY A 117 -18.64 -20.36 12.49
C GLY A 117 -19.28 -19.21 13.29
N LYS A 118 -20.02 -19.52 14.36
CA LYS A 118 -20.61 -18.51 15.29
C LYS A 118 -19.58 -17.48 15.78
N GLU A 119 -18.30 -17.84 15.85
CA GLU A 119 -17.21 -16.93 16.21
C GLU A 119 -16.95 -15.83 15.18
N ALA A 120 -17.17 -16.08 13.88
CA ALA A 120 -16.99 -15.07 12.85
C ALA A 120 -18.06 -13.97 12.94
N ALA A 121 -19.31 -14.33 13.25
CA ALA A 121 -20.37 -13.36 13.50
C ALA A 121 -20.08 -12.52 14.75
N ALA A 122 -19.63 -13.15 15.84
CA ALA A 122 -19.23 -12.44 17.06
C ALA A 122 -18.02 -11.52 16.83
N LYS A 123 -17.07 -11.92 15.97
CA LYS A 123 -15.91 -11.09 15.58
C LYS A 123 -16.35 -9.91 14.71
N LEU A 124 -17.28 -10.12 13.78
CA LEU A 124 -17.85 -9.04 12.96
C LEU A 124 -18.57 -7.99 13.82
N GLU A 125 -19.39 -8.44 14.78
CA GLU A 125 -20.08 -7.58 15.74
C GLU A 125 -19.10 -6.78 16.62
N ARG A 126 -18.02 -7.42 17.11
CA ARG A 126 -16.96 -6.70 17.84
C ARG A 126 -16.22 -5.70 16.95
N SER A 127 -15.89 -6.06 15.72
CA SER A 127 -15.25 -5.16 14.77
C SER A 127 -16.16 -3.97 14.44
N ARG A 128 -17.46 -4.19 14.25
CA ARG A 128 -18.45 -3.13 14.05
C ARG A 128 -18.55 -2.20 15.27
N SER A 129 -18.68 -2.77 16.46
CA SER A 129 -18.72 -2.00 17.72
C SER A 129 -17.44 -1.18 17.94
N ALA A 130 -16.27 -1.75 17.60
CA ALA A 130 -15.00 -1.04 17.66
C ALA A 130 -14.91 0.09 16.62
N LEU A 131 -15.40 -0.13 15.40
CA LEU A 131 -15.50 0.91 14.37
C LEU A 131 -16.46 2.03 14.81
N ASP A 132 -17.59 1.71 15.42
CA ASP A 132 -18.54 2.69 15.93
C ASP A 132 -17.93 3.53 17.06
N LEU A 133 -17.19 2.90 17.98
CA LEU A 133 -16.42 3.60 19.03
C LEU A 133 -15.32 4.49 18.43
N LEU A 134 -14.57 3.99 17.46
CA LEU A 134 -13.54 4.77 16.77
C LEU A 134 -14.15 5.96 16.03
N HIS A 135 -15.30 5.79 15.39
CA HIS A 135 -16.03 6.84 14.69
C HIS A 135 -16.53 7.92 15.67
N ALA A 136 -17.11 7.52 16.80
CA ALA A 136 -17.53 8.45 17.84
C ALA A 136 -16.35 9.23 18.43
N ASN A 137 -15.23 8.55 18.72
CA ASN A 137 -14.02 9.18 19.22
C ASN A 137 -13.38 10.11 18.20
N THR A 138 -13.36 9.75 16.91
CA THR A 138 -12.82 10.63 15.86
C THR A 138 -13.69 11.84 15.62
N GLN A 139 -15.02 11.73 15.70
CA GLN A 139 -15.88 12.91 15.68
C GLN A 139 -15.63 13.83 16.88
N SER A 140 -15.43 13.26 18.08
CA SER A 140 -15.12 14.05 19.27
C SER A 140 -13.76 14.74 19.17
N LEU A 141 -12.74 14.02 18.73
CA LEU A 141 -11.39 14.56 18.52
C LEU A 141 -11.38 15.63 17.43
N SER A 142 -12.07 15.40 16.31
CA SER A 142 -12.19 16.39 15.22
C SER A 142 -12.76 17.73 15.71
N ARG A 143 -13.65 17.73 16.70
CA ARG A 143 -14.20 18.99 17.27
C ARG A 143 -13.18 19.76 18.12
N GLN A 144 -12.14 19.10 18.60
CA GLN A 144 -11.09 19.69 19.43
C GLN A 144 -9.83 20.07 18.63
N LEU A 145 -9.75 19.64 17.36
CA LEU A 145 -8.60 19.86 16.49
C LEU A 145 -8.74 21.12 15.63
N SER A 146 -7.59 21.68 15.25
CA SER A 146 -7.50 22.77 14.27
C SER A 146 -8.00 22.30 12.89
N THR A 147 -8.42 23.23 12.02
CA THR A 147 -8.89 22.91 10.66
C THR A 147 -7.85 22.14 9.84
N HIS A 148 -6.57 22.40 10.08
CA HIS A 148 -5.47 21.68 9.43
C HIS A 148 -5.38 20.22 9.90
N ASP A 149 -5.43 19.99 11.22
CA ASP A 149 -5.32 18.64 11.79
C ASP A 149 -6.56 17.78 11.49
N GLN A 150 -7.74 18.41 11.35
CA GLN A 150 -8.95 17.74 10.89
C GLN A 150 -8.77 17.16 9.47
N GLN A 151 -8.06 17.85 8.59
CA GLN A 151 -7.75 17.33 7.24
C GLN A 151 -6.82 16.12 7.31
N THR A 152 -5.79 16.15 8.15
CA THR A 152 -4.89 15.02 8.37
C THR A 152 -5.62 13.82 8.96
N LEU A 153 -6.48 14.03 9.97
CA LEU A 153 -7.29 12.98 10.57
C LEU A 153 -8.25 12.35 9.53
N LYS A 154 -8.88 13.18 8.69
CA LYS A 154 -9.73 12.72 7.60
C LYS A 154 -8.95 11.88 6.59
N GLN A 155 -7.75 12.31 6.20
CA GLN A 155 -6.89 11.55 5.29
C GLN A 155 -6.56 10.16 5.84
N TYR A 156 -6.29 10.07 7.15
CA TYR A 156 -6.05 8.79 7.82
C TYR A 156 -7.29 7.88 7.81
N LEU A 157 -8.46 8.42 8.17
CA LEU A 157 -9.71 7.65 8.22
C LEU A 157 -10.14 7.09 6.86
N ASP A 158 -10.04 7.91 5.82
CA ASP A 158 -10.35 7.50 4.44
C ASP A 158 -9.39 6.42 3.91
N ALA A 159 -8.14 6.34 4.41
CA ALA A 159 -7.18 5.30 4.03
C ALA A 159 -7.44 3.95 4.72
N VAL A 160 -8.24 3.95 5.80
CA VAL A 160 -8.60 2.75 6.57
C VAL A 160 -9.96 2.16 6.14
N ARG A 161 -10.76 2.91 5.37
CA ARG A 161 -12.06 2.49 4.83
C ARG A 161 -11.93 1.73 3.52
#